data_AF-A0A0C2DVM2-F1
#
_entry.id   AF-A0A0C2DVM2-F1
#
_cell.length_a   1.000
_cell.length_b   1.000
_cell.length_c   1.000
_cell.angle_alpha   90.00
_cell.angle_beta   90.00
_cell.angle_gamma   90.00
#
_symmetry.space_group_name_H-M   'P 1'
#
loop_
_entity.id
_entity.type
_entity.pdbx_description
1 polymer ?
#
loop_
_entity_poly.entity_id
_entity_poly.type
_entity_poly.pdbx_seq_one_letter_code
_entity_poly.pdbx_strand_id
1 'polypeptide(L)'
;MLDLRAELTENYDFFKESFTKLRELTGPTLSDRLKQVKDHYDAELASSKSEHQCFVSELQRQVEEYNKLEALHREVKDRMAEDLASHQKERERLVGEVAGLEEKVKTVRSETYKEGIIAMELEKNRLSTEYEEIIESKLDLLTNGINQKKEEECARLRKELEYEMRIAEIERNCSMKWLAAERDRLREYITKTLPDGESVCKTVEDEIKSALTAEQGEYSEDSGFIPGDTPASDSERKDVNVQTRISLRSMDRMVAIEDIVEGSTVLVIWNDRHNAYMLFSSSTYSHFVKESSVRRLGLATTLPNVPRRNWILGKVSHLDLCIIRKADNRYRLPVDTRVYRVDVEPLEGRIPRSERPAT
;
A
#
# COMPACT_ATOMS: atom_id res chain seq x y z
N MET A 1 121.01 -102.42 49.95
CA MET A 1 120.96 -102.40 48.47
C MET A 1 119.71 -103.09 47.91
N LEU A 2 119.03 -103.99 48.65
CA LEU A 2 117.76 -104.59 48.20
C LEU A 2 116.52 -103.72 48.53
N ASP A 3 116.50 -103.02 49.68
CA ASP A 3 115.34 -102.18 50.08
C ASP A 3 115.11 -100.96 49.19
N LEU A 4 116.18 -100.26 48.78
CA LEU A 4 116.10 -99.11 47.88
C LEU A 4 115.51 -99.46 46.50
N ARG A 5 115.57 -100.73 46.09
CA ARG A 5 115.07 -101.19 44.79
C ARG A 5 113.57 -101.47 44.84
N ALA A 6 113.06 -101.96 45.98
CA ALA A 6 111.63 -102.15 46.20
C ALA A 6 110.90 -100.80 46.29
N GLU A 7 111.45 -99.86 47.06
CA GLU A 7 110.89 -98.51 47.24
C GLU A 7 110.86 -97.70 45.92
N LEU A 8 111.86 -97.88 45.06
CA LEU A 8 111.89 -97.24 43.74
C LEU A 8 110.88 -97.85 42.76
N THR A 9 110.60 -99.15 42.87
CA THR A 9 109.64 -99.85 42.02
C THR A 9 108.21 -99.51 42.44
N GLU A 10 107.94 -99.46 43.74
CA GLU A 10 106.65 -99.07 44.30
C GLU A 10 106.31 -97.61 43.98
N ASN A 11 107.29 -96.70 44.07
CA ASN A 11 107.13 -95.32 43.61
C ASN A 11 106.92 -95.24 42.10
N TYR A 12 107.64 -96.03 41.30
CA TYR A 12 107.46 -96.05 39.84
C TYR A 12 106.05 -96.51 39.43
N ASP A 13 105.54 -97.57 40.08
CA ASP A 13 104.20 -98.09 39.80
C ASP A 13 103.11 -97.11 40.28
N PHE A 14 103.29 -96.46 41.44
CA PHE A 14 102.40 -95.40 41.91
C PHE A 14 102.35 -94.20 40.96
N PHE A 15 103.51 -93.72 40.48
CA PHE A 15 103.55 -92.64 39.49
C PHE A 15 102.92 -93.06 38.18
N LYS A 16 103.18 -94.28 37.70
CA LYS A 16 102.59 -94.80 36.48
C LYS A 16 101.07 -94.88 36.59
N GLU A 17 100.53 -95.40 37.67
CA GLU A 17 99.08 -95.47 37.90
C GLU A 17 98.46 -94.07 38.01
N SER A 18 99.11 -93.15 38.72
CA SER A 18 98.69 -91.75 38.87
C SER A 18 98.67 -91.01 37.53
N PHE A 19 99.69 -91.19 36.69
CA PHE A 19 99.73 -90.62 35.34
C PHE A 19 98.73 -91.28 34.38
N THR A 20 98.39 -92.56 34.60
CA THR A 20 97.37 -93.25 33.81
C THR A 20 95.98 -92.73 34.15
N LYS A 21 95.65 -92.61 35.44
CA LYS A 21 94.42 -91.98 35.94
C LYS A 21 94.33 -90.51 35.51
N LEU A 22 95.44 -89.76 35.57
CA LEU A 22 95.47 -88.39 35.09
C LEU A 22 95.21 -88.32 33.58
N ARG A 23 95.80 -89.21 32.78
CA ARG A 23 95.58 -89.29 31.32
C ARG A 23 94.13 -89.66 30.97
N GLU A 24 93.52 -90.58 31.73
CA GLU A 24 92.12 -90.95 31.56
C GLU A 24 91.17 -89.79 31.93
N LEU A 25 91.47 -89.05 33.00
CA LEU A 25 90.69 -87.89 33.43
C LEU A 25 90.89 -86.65 32.54
N THR A 26 92.09 -86.43 32.01
CA THR A 26 92.44 -85.21 31.25
C THR A 26 92.34 -85.38 29.73
N GLY A 27 92.42 -86.59 29.20
CA GLY A 27 92.35 -86.85 27.76
C GLY A 27 90.91 -86.97 27.24
N PRO A 28 90.32 -88.18 27.30
CA PRO A 28 89.02 -88.44 26.70
C PRO A 28 87.87 -87.71 27.41
N THR A 29 87.82 -87.72 28.74
CA THR A 29 86.71 -87.13 29.51
C THR A 29 86.63 -85.62 29.38
N LEU A 30 87.77 -84.93 29.34
CA LEU A 30 87.83 -83.48 29.19
C LEU A 30 87.52 -83.07 27.74
N SER A 31 87.96 -83.86 26.75
CA SER A 31 87.61 -83.68 25.34
C SER A 31 86.11 -83.86 25.08
N ASP A 32 85.49 -84.88 25.67
CA ASP A 32 84.04 -85.13 25.57
C ASP A 32 83.23 -84.01 26.22
N ARG A 33 83.66 -83.51 27.39
CA ARG A 33 83.02 -82.34 28.02
C ARG A 33 83.17 -81.08 27.19
N LEU A 34 84.34 -80.83 26.61
CA LEU A 34 84.56 -79.69 25.74
C LEU A 34 83.69 -79.78 24.47
N LYS A 35 83.54 -80.98 23.92
CA LYS A 35 82.65 -81.26 22.80
C LYS A 35 81.18 -81.04 23.18
N GLN A 36 80.73 -81.53 24.32
CA GLN A 36 79.35 -81.35 24.79
C GLN A 36 79.01 -79.88 25.01
N VAL A 37 79.92 -79.11 25.61
CA VAL A 37 79.75 -77.66 25.80
C VAL A 37 79.71 -76.94 24.46
N LYS A 38 80.59 -77.31 23.51
CA LYS A 38 80.58 -76.75 22.16
C LYS A 38 79.27 -77.06 21.44
N ASP A 39 78.84 -78.32 21.45
CA ASP A 39 77.59 -78.75 20.80
C ASP A 39 76.37 -78.06 21.41
N HIS A 40 76.37 -77.81 22.73
CA HIS A 40 75.32 -77.03 23.41
C HIS A 40 75.27 -75.59 22.92
N TYR A 41 76.41 -74.88 22.89
CA TYR A 41 76.46 -73.50 22.40
C TYR A 41 76.15 -73.40 20.91
N ASP A 42 76.57 -74.37 20.10
CA ASP A 42 76.26 -74.43 18.67
C ASP A 42 74.74 -74.66 18.46
N ALA A 43 74.10 -75.48 19.30
CA ALA A 43 72.65 -75.70 19.28
C ALA A 43 71.86 -74.46 19.74
N GLU A 44 72.28 -73.79 20.82
CA GLU A 44 71.67 -72.53 21.26
C GLU A 44 71.83 -71.43 20.21
N LEU A 45 73.00 -71.33 19.58
CA LEU A 45 73.25 -70.38 18.50
C LEU A 45 72.37 -70.66 17.29
N ALA A 46 72.14 -71.94 16.96
CA ALA A 46 71.22 -72.34 15.89
C ALA A 46 69.75 -72.01 16.23
N SER A 47 69.31 -72.27 17.47
CA SER A 47 67.96 -71.93 17.94
C SER A 47 67.74 -70.42 17.89
N SER A 48 68.67 -69.65 18.45
CA SER A 48 68.59 -68.18 18.47
C SER A 48 68.60 -67.59 17.06
N LYS A 49 69.39 -68.13 16.12
CA LYS A 49 69.35 -67.72 14.71
C LYS A 49 68.01 -68.03 14.04
N SER A 50 67.43 -69.20 14.32
CA SER A 50 66.11 -69.58 13.78
C SER A 50 65.00 -68.67 14.32
N GLU A 51 65.00 -68.38 15.62
CA GLU A 51 64.07 -67.45 16.27
C GLU A 51 64.21 -66.03 15.72
N HIS A 52 65.45 -65.54 15.57
CA HIS A 52 65.71 -64.24 14.97
C HIS A 52 65.23 -64.19 13.52
N GLN A 53 65.44 -65.25 12.75
CA GLN A 53 64.98 -65.33 11.37
C GLN A 53 63.44 -65.33 11.27
N CYS A 54 62.76 -66.03 12.18
CA CYS A 54 61.30 -65.98 12.28
C CYS A 54 60.80 -64.56 12.61
N PHE A 55 61.45 -63.87 13.54
CA PHE A 55 61.12 -62.49 13.90
C PHE A 55 61.35 -61.51 12.73
N VAL A 56 62.44 -61.67 11.98
CA VAL A 56 62.71 -60.86 10.78
C VAL A 56 61.64 -61.07 9.72
N SER A 57 61.22 -62.31 9.45
CA SER A 57 60.15 -62.61 8.50
C SER A 57 58.80 -62.02 8.93
N GLU A 58 58.49 -62.06 10.23
CA GLU A 58 57.27 -61.46 10.78
C GLU A 58 57.28 -59.93 10.64
N LEU A 59 58.42 -59.27 10.93
CA LEU A 59 58.59 -57.84 10.69
C LEU A 59 58.43 -57.46 9.22
N GLN A 60 59.02 -58.25 8.31
CA GLN A 60 58.87 -58.03 6.86
C GLN A 60 57.39 -58.12 6.44
N ARG A 61 56.67 -59.11 6.94
CA ARG A 61 55.22 -59.27 6.70
C ARG A 61 54.44 -58.04 7.18
N GLN A 62 54.72 -57.54 8.37
CA GLN A 62 54.06 -56.35 8.91
C GLN A 62 54.36 -55.07 8.11
N VAL A 63 55.60 -54.90 7.64
CA VAL A 63 55.96 -53.78 6.76
C VAL A 63 55.18 -53.85 5.44
N GLU A 64 55.04 -55.03 4.84
CA GLU A 64 54.25 -55.22 3.64
C GLU A 64 52.75 -54.91 3.86
N GLU A 65 52.19 -55.31 4.99
CA GLU A 65 50.81 -54.99 5.37
C GLU A 65 50.61 -53.49 5.57
N TYR A 66 51.55 -52.82 6.24
CA TYR A 66 51.52 -51.38 6.42
C TYR A 66 51.58 -50.62 5.08
N ASN A 67 52.47 -51.05 4.18
CA ASN A 67 52.57 -50.46 2.84
C ASN A 67 51.28 -50.64 2.03
N LYS A 68 50.62 -51.81 2.13
CA LYS A 68 49.30 -52.04 1.51
C LYS A 68 48.24 -51.12 2.09
N LEU A 69 48.22 -50.95 3.41
CA LEU A 69 47.26 -50.07 4.08
C LEU A 69 47.47 -48.59 3.70
N GLU A 70 48.73 -48.15 3.61
CA GLU A 70 49.07 -46.80 3.16
C GLU A 70 48.64 -46.55 1.71
N ALA A 71 48.83 -47.54 0.82
CA ALA A 71 48.34 -47.48 -0.55
C ALA A 71 46.82 -47.34 -0.63
N LEU A 72 46.09 -48.12 0.18
CA LEU A 72 44.64 -48.08 0.24
C LEU A 72 44.11 -46.75 0.81
N HIS A 73 44.80 -46.20 1.82
CA HIS A 73 44.47 -44.89 2.38
C HIS A 73 44.67 -43.77 1.34
N ARG A 74 45.74 -43.85 0.54
CA ARG A 74 46.01 -42.91 -0.54
C ARG A 74 44.90 -42.96 -1.61
N GLU A 75 44.50 -44.15 -2.03
CA GLU A 75 43.41 -44.34 -3.00
C GLU A 75 42.06 -43.78 -2.50
N VAL A 76 41.73 -44.04 -1.22
CA VAL A 76 40.50 -43.48 -0.61
C VAL A 76 40.54 -41.96 -0.57
N LYS A 77 41.69 -41.38 -0.23
CA LYS A 77 41.88 -39.92 -0.21
C LYS A 77 41.74 -39.31 -1.59
N ASP A 78 42.31 -39.96 -2.61
CA ASP A 78 42.24 -39.48 -3.99
C ASP A 78 40.80 -39.54 -4.51
N ARG A 79 40.07 -40.64 -4.27
CA ARG A 79 38.62 -40.73 -4.59
C ARG A 79 37.79 -39.65 -3.91
N MET A 80 38.03 -39.41 -2.63
CA MET A 80 37.31 -38.36 -1.90
C MET A 80 37.61 -36.96 -2.46
N ALA A 81 38.84 -36.71 -2.90
CA ALA A 81 39.22 -35.45 -3.53
C ALA A 81 38.55 -35.26 -4.89
N GLU A 82 38.45 -36.33 -5.70
CA GLU A 82 37.74 -36.32 -6.98
C GLU A 82 36.23 -36.06 -6.79
N ASP A 83 35.60 -36.73 -5.83
CA ASP A 83 34.18 -36.53 -5.50
C ASP A 83 33.92 -35.08 -5.05
N LEU A 84 34.78 -34.53 -4.19
CA LEU A 84 34.68 -33.13 -3.76
C LEU A 84 34.83 -32.16 -4.94
N ALA A 85 35.77 -32.41 -5.85
CA ALA A 85 35.94 -31.57 -7.04
C ALA A 85 34.72 -31.64 -7.98
N SER A 86 34.13 -32.83 -8.16
CA SER A 86 32.91 -33.03 -8.93
C SER A 86 31.73 -32.28 -8.32
N HIS A 87 31.52 -32.41 -7.00
CA HIS A 87 30.49 -31.68 -6.28
C HIS A 87 30.69 -30.17 -6.31
N GLN A 88 31.93 -29.69 -6.23
CA GLN A 88 32.25 -28.27 -6.34
C GLN A 88 31.86 -27.71 -7.72
N LYS A 89 32.19 -28.44 -8.80
CA LYS A 89 31.85 -28.07 -10.18
C LYS A 89 30.34 -28.04 -10.41
N GLU A 90 29.62 -29.02 -9.87
CA GLU A 90 28.17 -29.07 -9.95
C GLU A 90 27.54 -27.89 -9.18
N ARG A 91 28.07 -27.57 -8.00
CA ARG A 91 27.62 -26.41 -7.22
C ARG A 91 27.83 -25.10 -7.99
N GLU A 92 28.99 -24.93 -8.64
CA GLU A 92 29.28 -23.75 -9.46
C GLU A 92 28.31 -23.63 -10.66
N ARG A 93 27.99 -24.76 -11.31
CA ARG A 93 26.98 -24.80 -12.38
C ARG A 93 25.61 -24.32 -11.88
N LEU A 94 25.12 -24.90 -10.79
CA LEU A 94 23.83 -24.56 -10.21
C LEU A 94 23.78 -23.10 -9.74
N VAL A 95 24.86 -22.57 -9.17
CA VAL A 95 24.95 -21.15 -8.80
C VAL A 95 24.83 -20.25 -10.03
N GLY A 96 25.46 -20.61 -11.15
CA GLY A 96 25.32 -19.86 -12.40
C GLY A 96 23.89 -19.90 -12.96
N GLU A 97 23.22 -21.06 -12.90
CA GLU A 97 21.83 -21.21 -13.33
C GLU A 97 20.87 -20.38 -12.46
N VAL A 98 21.04 -20.39 -11.14
CA VAL A 98 20.26 -19.59 -10.20
C VAL A 98 20.42 -18.10 -10.50
N ALA A 99 21.65 -17.61 -10.68
CA ALA A 99 21.90 -16.22 -11.02
C ALA A 99 21.23 -15.82 -12.36
N GLY A 100 21.26 -16.70 -13.36
CA GLY A 100 20.57 -16.48 -14.63
C GLY A 100 19.05 -16.43 -14.50
N LEU A 101 18.46 -17.27 -13.63
CA LEU A 101 17.03 -17.24 -13.33
C LEU A 101 16.62 -15.99 -12.56
N GLU A 102 17.44 -15.56 -11.60
CA GLU A 102 17.19 -14.33 -10.84
C GLU A 102 17.12 -13.10 -11.74
N GLU A 103 18.03 -12.97 -12.72
CA GLU A 103 18.01 -11.85 -13.65
C GLU A 103 16.78 -11.91 -14.58
N LYS A 104 16.39 -13.11 -15.04
CA LYS A 104 15.14 -13.28 -15.82
C LYS A 104 13.91 -12.86 -15.00
N VAL A 105 13.83 -13.26 -13.73
CA VAL A 105 12.73 -12.87 -12.83
C VAL A 105 12.69 -11.36 -12.64
N LYS A 106 13.85 -10.72 -12.51
CA LYS A 106 13.96 -9.26 -12.39
C LYS A 106 13.47 -8.56 -13.65
N THR A 107 13.86 -9.04 -14.83
CA THR A 107 13.39 -8.50 -16.12
C THR A 107 11.88 -8.63 -16.25
N VAL A 108 11.32 -9.82 -16.06
CA VAL A 108 9.87 -10.07 -16.14
C VAL A 108 9.11 -9.18 -15.16
N ARG A 109 9.55 -9.08 -13.90
CA ARG A 109 8.91 -8.19 -12.92
C ARG A 109 8.90 -6.73 -13.37
N SER A 110 10.00 -6.26 -13.96
CA SER A 110 10.10 -4.88 -14.46
C SER A 110 9.17 -4.63 -15.65
N GLU A 111 9.02 -5.61 -16.54
CA GLU A 111 8.10 -5.55 -17.68
C GLU A 111 6.65 -5.56 -17.21
N THR A 112 6.28 -6.50 -16.34
CA THR A 112 4.92 -6.55 -15.77
C THR A 112 4.56 -5.27 -15.02
N TYR A 113 5.51 -4.64 -14.32
CA TYR A 113 5.28 -3.35 -13.67
C TYR A 113 5.04 -2.22 -14.67
N LYS A 114 5.83 -2.15 -15.76
CA LYS A 114 5.62 -1.16 -16.83
C LYS A 114 4.29 -1.37 -17.54
N GLU A 115 3.94 -2.61 -17.87
CA GLU A 115 2.65 -2.97 -18.47
C GLU A 115 1.49 -2.60 -17.55
N GLY A 116 1.62 -2.85 -16.23
CA GLY A 116 0.64 -2.45 -15.24
C GLY A 116 0.41 -0.94 -15.18
N ILE A 117 1.49 -0.14 -15.26
CA ILE A 117 1.39 1.33 -15.33
C ILE A 117 0.66 1.76 -16.61
N ILE A 118 1.03 1.20 -17.77
CA ILE A 118 0.41 1.54 -19.05
C ILE A 118 -1.09 1.20 -19.03
N ALA A 119 -1.46 0.02 -18.56
CA ALA A 119 -2.86 -0.41 -18.46
C ALA A 119 -3.67 0.51 -17.54
N MET A 120 -3.09 0.93 -16.41
CA MET A 120 -3.74 1.84 -15.47
C MET A 120 -3.96 3.24 -16.07
N GLU A 121 -2.96 3.78 -16.78
CA GLU A 121 -3.09 5.10 -17.42
C GLU A 121 -4.10 5.06 -18.57
N LEU A 122 -4.15 3.97 -19.34
CA LEU A 122 -5.16 3.77 -20.38
C LEU A 122 -6.58 3.72 -19.80
N GLU A 123 -6.79 3.00 -18.70
CA GLU A 123 -8.10 2.91 -18.05
C GLU A 123 -8.52 4.24 -17.44
N LYS A 124 -7.57 4.97 -16.82
CA LYS A 124 -7.80 6.33 -16.33
C LYS A 124 -8.25 7.26 -17.46
N ASN A 125 -7.58 7.22 -18.62
CA ASN A 125 -7.95 8.03 -19.77
C ASN A 125 -9.33 7.64 -20.32
N ARG A 126 -9.63 6.35 -20.42
CA ARG A 126 -10.95 5.82 -20.85
C ARG A 126 -12.07 6.31 -19.94
N LEU A 127 -11.89 6.20 -18.62
CA LEU A 127 -12.87 6.70 -17.66
C LEU A 127 -13.01 8.22 -17.75
N SER A 128 -11.90 8.95 -17.92
CA SER A 128 -11.93 10.40 -18.07
C SER A 128 -12.75 10.83 -19.29
N THR A 129 -12.61 10.16 -20.43
CA THR A 129 -13.40 10.47 -21.63
C THR A 129 -14.88 10.14 -21.43
N GLU A 130 -15.21 9.01 -20.81
CA GLU A 130 -16.60 8.65 -20.51
C GLU A 130 -17.27 9.68 -19.56
N TYR A 131 -16.55 10.16 -18.55
CA TYR A 131 -17.07 11.20 -17.66
C TYR A 131 -17.30 12.53 -18.39
N GLU A 132 -16.39 12.92 -19.28
CA GLU A 132 -16.53 14.15 -20.07
C GLU A 132 -17.76 14.06 -20.99
N GLU A 133 -17.95 12.94 -21.70
CA GLU A 133 -19.13 12.70 -22.55
C GLU A 133 -20.44 12.77 -21.76
N ILE A 134 -20.47 12.20 -20.54
CA ILE A 134 -21.65 12.26 -19.67
C ILE A 134 -21.92 13.70 -19.21
N ILE A 135 -20.88 14.47 -18.91
CA ILE A 135 -21.00 15.88 -18.52
C ILE A 135 -21.55 16.70 -19.68
N GLU A 136 -20.96 16.56 -20.87
CA GLU A 136 -21.36 17.25 -22.09
C GLU A 136 -22.82 16.94 -22.44
N SER A 137 -23.20 15.66 -22.43
CA SER A 137 -24.59 15.23 -22.68
C SER A 137 -25.59 15.84 -21.68
N LYS A 138 -25.22 15.92 -20.39
CA LYS A 138 -26.08 16.56 -19.38
C LYS A 138 -26.17 18.08 -19.56
N LEU A 139 -25.08 18.73 -19.93
CA LEU A 139 -25.05 20.16 -20.22
C LEU A 139 -25.93 20.48 -21.43
N ASP A 140 -25.89 19.67 -22.48
CA ASP A 140 -26.76 19.82 -23.66
C ASP A 140 -28.23 19.66 -23.29
N LEU A 141 -28.58 18.64 -22.50
CA LEU A 141 -29.96 18.44 -22.04
C LEU A 141 -30.47 19.62 -21.21
N LEU A 142 -29.64 20.16 -20.30
CA LEU A 142 -29.99 21.34 -19.50
C LEU A 142 -30.16 22.57 -20.38
N THR A 143 -29.23 22.79 -21.30
CA THR A 143 -29.23 23.94 -22.22
C THR A 143 -30.46 23.92 -23.12
N ASN A 144 -30.76 22.77 -23.72
CA ASN A 144 -31.93 22.59 -24.56
C ASN A 144 -33.23 22.75 -23.76
N GLY A 145 -33.29 22.22 -22.53
CA GLY A 145 -34.44 22.39 -21.65
C GLY A 145 -34.67 23.85 -21.23
N ILE A 146 -33.61 24.62 -21.01
CA ILE A 146 -33.71 26.05 -20.72
C ILE A 146 -34.19 26.83 -21.94
N ASN A 147 -33.63 26.56 -23.12
CA ASN A 147 -34.03 27.22 -24.37
C ASN A 147 -35.47 26.93 -24.73
N GLN A 148 -35.92 25.68 -24.59
CA GLN A 148 -37.31 25.30 -24.83
C GLN A 148 -38.26 26.06 -23.90
N LYS A 149 -37.99 26.10 -22.59
CA LYS A 149 -38.82 26.85 -21.64
C LYS A 149 -38.83 28.34 -21.96
N LYS A 150 -37.69 28.91 -22.33
CA LYS A 150 -37.58 30.31 -22.76
C LYS A 150 -38.47 30.58 -23.97
N GLU A 151 -38.45 29.70 -24.97
CA GLU A 151 -39.29 29.82 -26.17
C GLU A 151 -40.79 29.71 -25.85
N GLU A 152 -41.17 28.78 -24.98
CA GLU A 152 -42.55 28.61 -24.51
C GLU A 152 -43.06 29.86 -23.77
N GLU A 153 -42.27 30.40 -22.85
CA GLU A 153 -42.58 31.65 -22.14
C GLU A 153 -42.69 32.85 -23.09
N CYS A 154 -41.74 33.00 -24.02
CA CYS A 154 -41.78 34.05 -25.04
C CYS A 154 -43.03 33.93 -25.94
N ALA A 155 -43.41 32.72 -26.35
CA ALA A 155 -44.61 32.49 -27.15
C ALA A 155 -45.89 32.82 -26.37
N ARG A 156 -45.94 32.49 -25.08
CA ARG A 156 -47.05 32.85 -24.20
C ARG A 156 -47.19 34.36 -24.05
N LEU A 157 -46.10 35.08 -23.74
CA LEU A 157 -46.13 36.54 -23.60
C LEU A 157 -46.52 37.25 -24.90
N ARG A 158 -46.10 36.74 -26.06
CA ARG A 158 -46.53 37.27 -27.37
C ARG A 158 -48.05 37.17 -27.55
N LYS A 159 -48.63 36.01 -27.23
CA LYS A 159 -50.09 35.83 -27.31
C LYS A 159 -50.83 36.75 -26.35
N GLU A 160 -50.34 36.90 -25.12
CA GLU A 160 -50.91 37.81 -24.12
C GLU A 160 -50.90 39.25 -24.62
N LEU A 161 -49.78 39.71 -25.17
CA LEU A 161 -49.67 41.02 -25.81
C LEU A 161 -50.67 41.20 -26.96
N GLU A 162 -50.83 40.19 -27.82
CA GLU A 162 -51.82 40.22 -28.90
C GLU A 162 -53.27 40.28 -28.41
N TYR A 163 -53.58 39.70 -27.25
CA TYR A 163 -54.90 39.80 -26.64
C TYR A 163 -55.14 41.20 -26.07
N GLU A 164 -54.17 41.76 -25.36
CA GLU A 164 -54.23 43.13 -24.84
C GLU A 164 -54.39 44.16 -25.96
N MET A 165 -53.62 44.04 -27.04
CA MET A 165 -53.76 44.90 -28.22
C MET A 165 -55.17 44.81 -28.84
N ARG A 166 -55.76 43.62 -28.89
CA ARG A 166 -57.13 43.42 -29.40
C ARG A 166 -58.18 44.06 -28.49
N ILE A 167 -58.04 43.92 -27.18
CA ILE A 167 -58.93 44.55 -26.20
C ILE A 167 -58.85 46.07 -26.33
N ALA A 168 -57.63 46.63 -26.34
CA ALA A 168 -57.41 48.06 -26.50
C ALA A 168 -58.01 48.60 -27.82
N GLU A 169 -57.89 47.87 -28.93
CA GLU A 169 -58.49 48.28 -30.20
C GLU A 169 -60.02 48.21 -30.17
N ILE A 170 -60.61 47.22 -29.48
CA ILE A 170 -62.07 47.16 -29.29
C ILE A 170 -62.55 48.35 -28.44
N GLU A 171 -61.88 48.64 -27.33
CA GLU A 171 -62.21 49.78 -26.45
C GLU A 171 -62.09 51.11 -27.19
N ARG A 172 -61.02 51.28 -27.99
CA ARG A 172 -60.83 52.44 -28.87
C ARG A 172 -61.99 52.55 -29.85
N ASN A 173 -62.35 51.47 -30.53
CA ASN A 173 -63.45 51.46 -31.50
C ASN A 173 -64.82 51.74 -30.87
N CYS A 174 -65.10 51.20 -29.68
CA CYS A 174 -66.30 51.50 -28.92
C CYS A 174 -66.35 52.97 -28.52
N SER A 175 -65.25 53.52 -28.03
CA SER A 175 -65.13 54.95 -27.67
C SER A 175 -65.36 55.84 -28.90
N MET A 176 -64.75 55.51 -30.05
CA MET A 176 -64.95 56.24 -31.30
C MET A 176 -66.39 56.20 -31.79
N LYS A 177 -67.06 55.04 -31.71
CA LYS A 177 -68.49 54.92 -32.05
C LYS A 177 -69.37 55.75 -31.13
N TRP A 178 -69.07 55.76 -29.83
CA TRP A 178 -69.81 56.55 -28.85
C TRP A 178 -69.66 58.06 -29.13
N LEU A 179 -68.44 58.52 -29.37
CA LEU A 179 -68.16 59.92 -29.71
C LEU A 179 -68.88 60.34 -31.01
N ALA A 180 -68.90 59.48 -32.03
CA ALA A 180 -69.63 59.75 -33.26
C ALA A 180 -71.15 59.87 -33.04
N ALA A 181 -71.73 58.97 -32.22
CA ALA A 181 -73.16 59.03 -31.90
C ALA A 181 -73.53 60.28 -31.09
N GLU A 182 -72.69 60.67 -30.11
CA GLU A 182 -72.93 61.89 -29.32
C GLU A 182 -72.77 63.15 -30.17
N ARG A 183 -71.79 63.17 -31.10
CA ARG A 183 -71.67 64.23 -32.11
C ARG A 183 -72.95 64.35 -32.94
N ASP A 184 -73.48 63.25 -33.45
CA ASP A 184 -74.68 63.26 -34.29
C ASP A 184 -75.92 63.73 -33.51
N ARG A 185 -76.05 63.30 -32.24
CA ARG A 185 -77.09 63.76 -31.33
C ARG A 185 -77.02 65.27 -31.08
N LEU A 186 -75.82 65.79 -30.80
CA LEU A 186 -75.60 67.23 -30.60
C LEU A 186 -75.90 68.03 -31.87
N ARG A 187 -75.45 67.53 -33.03
CA ARG A 187 -75.76 68.12 -34.34
C ARG A 187 -77.27 68.24 -34.55
N GLU A 188 -78.02 67.16 -34.33
CA GLU A 188 -79.48 67.15 -34.46
C GLU A 188 -80.15 68.15 -33.49
N TYR A 189 -79.69 68.21 -32.23
CA TYR A 189 -80.20 69.15 -31.24
C TYR A 189 -79.98 70.61 -31.66
N ILE A 190 -78.79 70.95 -32.17
CA ILE A 190 -78.45 72.31 -32.63
C ILE A 190 -79.28 72.69 -33.85
N THR A 191 -79.40 71.81 -34.85
CA THR A 191 -80.20 72.06 -36.06
C THR A 191 -81.68 72.29 -35.72
N LYS A 192 -82.21 71.63 -34.69
CA LYS A 192 -83.62 71.77 -34.26
C LYS A 192 -83.89 73.03 -33.42
N THR A 193 -82.88 73.56 -32.72
CA THR A 193 -83.06 74.66 -31.76
C THR A 193 -82.68 76.04 -32.32
N LEU A 194 -81.83 76.10 -33.35
CA LEU A 194 -81.34 77.34 -33.94
C LEU A 194 -81.76 77.51 -35.41
N PRO A 195 -82.23 78.71 -35.85
CA PRO A 195 -82.62 78.96 -37.25
C PRO A 195 -81.51 78.76 -38.29
N ASP A 196 -80.25 78.95 -37.88
CA ASP A 196 -79.03 78.78 -38.69
C ASP A 196 -78.18 77.58 -38.21
N GLY A 197 -78.75 76.65 -37.43
CA GLY A 197 -78.00 75.56 -36.81
C GLY A 197 -77.23 74.66 -37.80
N GLU A 198 -77.73 74.49 -39.02
CA GLU A 198 -77.06 73.71 -40.07
C GLU A 198 -75.76 74.38 -40.57
N SER A 199 -75.72 75.72 -40.64
CA SER A 199 -74.50 76.45 -41.07
C SER A 199 -73.43 76.43 -39.99
N VAL A 200 -73.83 76.55 -38.71
CA VAL A 200 -72.94 76.48 -37.55
C VAL A 200 -72.29 75.10 -37.44
N CYS A 201 -73.05 74.01 -37.60
CA CYS A 201 -72.48 72.66 -37.58
C CYS A 201 -71.46 72.43 -38.70
N LYS A 202 -71.70 72.97 -39.90
CA LYS A 202 -70.76 72.86 -41.02
C LYS A 202 -69.45 73.61 -40.77
N THR A 203 -69.51 74.83 -40.24
CA THR A 203 -68.31 75.60 -39.87
C THR A 203 -67.46 74.86 -38.84
N VAL A 204 -68.08 74.30 -37.80
CA VAL A 204 -67.37 73.53 -36.77
C VAL A 204 -66.76 72.25 -37.33
N GLU A 205 -67.46 71.52 -38.20
CA GLU A 205 -66.91 70.34 -38.88
C GLU A 205 -65.70 70.68 -39.78
N ASP A 206 -65.75 71.82 -40.47
CA ASP A 206 -64.67 72.28 -41.34
C ASP A 206 -63.45 72.77 -40.53
N GLU A 207 -63.67 73.45 -39.38
CA GLU A 207 -62.61 73.81 -38.43
C GLU A 207 -61.93 72.57 -37.83
N ILE A 208 -62.71 71.56 -37.42
CA ILE A 208 -62.17 70.28 -36.90
C ILE A 208 -61.37 69.53 -37.98
N LYS A 209 -61.87 69.47 -39.22
CA LYS A 209 -61.13 68.86 -40.33
C LYS A 209 -59.82 69.60 -40.61
N SER A 210 -59.84 70.93 -40.57
CA SER A 210 -58.64 71.76 -40.75
C SER A 210 -57.60 71.50 -39.64
N ALA A 211 -58.04 71.30 -38.39
CA ALA A 211 -57.16 70.95 -37.28
C ALA A 211 -56.55 69.54 -37.42
N LEU A 212 -57.33 68.55 -37.85
CA LEU A 212 -56.83 67.19 -38.10
C LEU A 212 -55.80 67.14 -39.24
N THR A 213 -55.98 67.93 -40.29
CA THR A 213 -54.99 68.06 -41.37
C THR A 213 -53.74 68.82 -40.95
N ALA A 214 -53.80 69.65 -39.91
CA ALA A 214 -52.63 70.32 -39.34
C ALA A 214 -51.81 69.39 -38.43
N GLU A 215 -52.41 68.42 -37.76
CA GLU A 215 -51.72 67.46 -36.88
C GLU A 215 -51.09 66.26 -37.60
N GLN A 216 -51.52 65.91 -38.82
CA GLN A 216 -50.94 64.79 -39.60
C GLN A 216 -49.54 65.09 -40.19
N GLY A 217 -48.99 66.28 -39.98
CA GLY A 217 -47.68 66.70 -40.50
C GLY A 217 -46.46 66.31 -39.65
N GLU A 218 -46.64 65.70 -38.46
CA GLU A 218 -45.53 65.59 -37.49
C GLU A 218 -45.58 64.33 -36.61
N TYR A 219 -45.62 63.13 -37.20
CA TYR A 219 -45.21 61.91 -36.50
C TYR A 219 -44.46 60.98 -37.45
N SER A 220 -43.18 61.29 -37.65
CA SER A 220 -42.19 60.32 -38.15
C SER A 220 -41.97 59.26 -37.08
N GLU A 221 -41.98 58.01 -37.53
CA GLU A 221 -41.65 56.80 -36.76
C GLU A 221 -40.34 56.97 -35.97
N ASP A 222 -40.44 57.10 -34.65
CA ASP A 222 -39.31 56.86 -33.74
C ASP A 222 -39.74 55.90 -32.64
N SER A 223 -39.54 54.61 -32.92
CA SER A 223 -39.28 53.62 -31.87
C SER A 223 -38.06 52.81 -32.29
N GLY A 224 -36.94 53.53 -32.46
CA GLY A 224 -35.62 52.93 -32.50
C GLY A 224 -35.31 52.23 -31.18
N PHE A 225 -35.41 50.91 -31.18
CA PHE A 225 -34.77 50.04 -30.20
C PHE A 225 -33.26 50.34 -30.18
N ILE A 226 -32.75 50.93 -29.09
CA ILE A 226 -31.32 51.15 -28.88
C ILE A 226 -30.67 49.82 -28.45
N PRO A 227 -29.74 49.23 -29.23
CA PRO A 227 -28.79 48.28 -28.70
C PRO A 227 -27.74 49.08 -27.93
N GLY A 228 -27.74 48.96 -26.60
CA GLY A 228 -26.70 49.53 -25.78
C GLY A 228 -25.37 48.79 -25.99
N ASP A 229 -24.56 49.26 -26.93
CA ASP A 229 -23.14 48.96 -26.98
C ASP A 229 -22.46 49.64 -25.80
N THR A 230 -22.18 48.85 -24.76
CA THR A 230 -21.23 49.24 -23.70
C THR A 230 -19.88 48.64 -24.07
N PRO A 231 -18.80 49.44 -24.19
CA PRO A 231 -17.49 48.91 -24.50
C PRO A 231 -16.97 48.08 -23.31
N ALA A 232 -16.80 46.79 -23.56
CA ALA A 232 -15.98 45.93 -22.73
C ALA A 232 -14.51 46.31 -22.96
N SER A 233 -13.85 46.82 -21.93
CA SER A 233 -12.59 46.28 -21.42
C SER A 233 -11.94 47.26 -20.44
N ASP A 234 -12.27 47.14 -19.16
CA ASP A 234 -11.28 47.38 -18.12
C ASP A 234 -11.18 46.12 -17.27
N SER A 235 -9.99 45.52 -17.35
CA SER A 235 -9.59 44.30 -16.69
C SER A 235 -9.40 44.55 -15.19
N GLU A 236 -10.48 44.68 -14.46
CA GLU A 236 -10.45 44.36 -13.03
C GLU A 236 -10.64 42.86 -12.89
N ARG A 237 -9.53 42.19 -12.54
CA ARG A 237 -9.55 40.83 -12.02
C ARG A 237 -10.50 40.81 -10.83
N LYS A 238 -11.75 40.42 -11.07
CA LYS A 238 -12.66 39.97 -10.02
C LYS A 238 -12.03 38.72 -9.45
N ASP A 239 -11.31 38.90 -8.34
CA ASP A 239 -11.06 37.80 -7.43
C ASP A 239 -12.42 37.18 -7.12
N VAL A 240 -12.64 36.00 -7.67
CA VAL A 240 -13.76 35.14 -7.32
C VAL A 240 -13.48 34.70 -5.90
N ASN A 241 -13.86 35.54 -4.95
CA ASN A 241 -13.82 35.18 -3.55
C ASN A 241 -14.95 34.17 -3.33
N VAL A 242 -14.64 32.89 -3.52
CA VAL A 242 -15.50 31.76 -3.18
C VAL A 242 -15.62 31.75 -1.66
N GLN A 243 -16.45 32.64 -1.11
CA GLN A 243 -16.78 32.59 0.30
C GLN A 243 -17.83 31.50 0.49
N THR A 244 -17.37 30.28 0.79
CA THR A 244 -18.24 29.15 1.13
C THR A 244 -19.07 29.52 2.35
N ARG A 245 -20.36 29.81 2.17
CA ARG A 245 -21.31 30.01 3.27
C ARG A 245 -21.67 28.65 3.87
N ILE A 246 -20.82 28.16 4.75
CA ILE A 246 -21.05 26.89 5.45
C ILE A 246 -22.07 27.14 6.56
N SER A 247 -23.19 26.41 6.54
CA SER A 247 -24.18 26.48 7.61
C SER A 247 -23.60 25.90 8.90
N LEU A 248 -23.99 26.41 10.07
CA LEU A 248 -23.54 25.87 11.37
C LEU A 248 -23.80 24.35 11.49
N ARG A 249 -24.91 23.85 10.93
CA ARG A 249 -25.24 22.42 10.88
C ARG A 249 -24.30 21.60 9.99
N SER A 250 -23.72 22.23 8.97
CA SER A 250 -22.73 21.62 8.08
C SER A 250 -21.35 21.57 8.74
N MET A 251 -21.02 22.56 9.58
CA MET A 251 -19.77 22.60 10.34
C MET A 251 -19.68 21.43 11.34
N ASP A 252 -20.79 21.01 11.95
CA ASP A 252 -20.83 19.85 12.87
C ASP A 252 -20.41 18.52 12.22
N ARG A 253 -20.37 18.45 10.89
CA ARG A 253 -19.96 17.26 10.13
C ARG A 253 -18.58 17.39 9.48
N MET A 254 -17.92 18.53 9.61
CA MET A 254 -16.57 18.74 9.09
C MET A 254 -15.56 18.10 10.03
N VAL A 255 -14.74 17.19 9.50
CA VAL A 255 -13.72 16.49 10.29
C VAL A 255 -12.47 17.36 10.41
N ALA A 256 -12.08 17.67 11.64
CA ALA A 256 -10.81 18.33 11.93
C ALA A 256 -9.65 17.33 11.81
N ILE A 257 -8.59 17.72 11.09
CA ILE A 257 -7.43 16.86 10.80
C ILE A 257 -6.17 17.36 11.52
N GLU A 258 -5.97 18.67 11.63
CA GLU A 258 -4.74 19.27 12.18
C GLU A 258 -4.95 19.85 13.59
N ASP A 259 -5.75 20.91 13.71
CA ASP A 259 -6.03 21.59 14.98
C ASP A 259 -7.20 20.94 15.73
N ILE A 260 -6.94 19.77 16.31
CA ILE A 260 -7.94 19.03 17.08
C ILE A 260 -8.08 19.67 18.47
N VAL A 261 -9.22 20.32 18.70
CA VAL A 261 -9.59 20.94 19.98
C VAL A 261 -10.84 20.29 20.56
N GLU A 262 -11.13 20.59 21.83
CA GLU A 262 -12.38 20.17 22.47
C GLU A 262 -13.58 20.73 21.69
N GLY A 263 -14.55 19.87 21.39
CA GLY A 263 -15.70 20.19 20.55
C GLY A 263 -15.50 19.96 19.06
N SER A 264 -14.30 19.63 18.58
CA SER A 264 -14.08 19.30 17.16
C SER A 264 -14.69 17.95 16.78
N THR A 265 -15.29 17.88 15.59
CA THR A 265 -15.69 16.61 14.98
C THR A 265 -14.46 15.92 14.40
N VAL A 266 -14.26 14.66 14.77
CA VAL A 266 -13.06 13.88 14.44
C VAL A 266 -13.43 12.51 13.90
N LEU A 267 -12.55 11.95 13.07
CA LEU A 267 -12.66 10.59 12.58
C LEU A 267 -11.80 9.67 13.45
N VAL A 268 -12.45 8.75 14.14
CA VAL A 268 -11.81 7.70 14.93
C VAL A 268 -11.58 6.50 14.02
N ILE A 269 -10.34 6.01 13.95
CA ILE A 269 -9.93 4.86 13.14
C ILE A 269 -9.22 3.81 13.99
N TRP A 270 -9.39 2.55 13.62
CA TRP A 270 -8.62 1.44 14.19
C TRP A 270 -7.22 1.40 13.59
N ASN A 271 -6.19 1.27 14.43
CA ASN A 271 -4.80 1.11 13.99
C ASN A 271 -4.25 -0.25 14.44
N ASP A 272 -3.95 -1.12 13.49
CA ASP A 272 -3.45 -2.48 13.74
C ASP A 272 -2.07 -2.51 14.38
N ARG A 273 -1.20 -1.54 14.08
CA ARG A 273 0.17 -1.48 14.61
C ARG A 273 0.17 -1.27 16.13
N HIS A 274 -0.73 -0.40 16.61
CA HIS A 274 -0.86 -0.06 18.02
C HIS A 274 -1.98 -0.85 18.72
N ASN A 275 -2.76 -1.63 17.98
CA ASN A 275 -3.92 -2.38 18.47
C ASN A 275 -4.88 -1.50 19.30
N ALA A 276 -5.12 -0.27 18.82
CA ALA A 276 -5.89 0.74 19.52
C ALA A 276 -6.62 1.67 18.53
N TYR A 277 -7.71 2.29 19.01
CA TYR A 277 -8.39 3.35 18.28
C TYR A 277 -7.65 4.68 18.42
N MET A 278 -7.46 5.35 17.28
CA MET A 278 -6.73 6.61 17.16
C MET A 278 -7.56 7.62 16.35
N LEU A 279 -7.29 8.91 16.52
CA LEU A 279 -7.85 9.92 15.62
C LEU A 279 -7.07 9.97 14.31
N PHE A 280 -7.78 10.12 13.20
CA PHE A 280 -7.16 10.48 11.93
C PHE A 280 -6.72 11.95 12.00
N SER A 281 -5.42 12.16 12.02
CA SER A 281 -4.83 13.49 12.17
C SER A 281 -3.55 13.62 11.35
N SER A 282 -3.28 14.82 10.84
CA SER A 282 -2.01 15.22 10.24
C SER A 282 -1.03 15.77 11.27
N SER A 283 -1.42 15.83 12.54
CA SER A 283 -0.59 16.35 13.64
C SER A 283 0.67 15.51 13.85
N THR A 284 1.72 16.16 14.35
CA THR A 284 2.99 15.52 14.73
C THR A 284 2.83 14.54 15.89
N TYR A 285 1.78 14.69 16.70
CA TYR A 285 1.49 13.84 17.84
C TYR A 285 0.42 12.80 17.53
N SER A 286 0.62 11.59 18.07
CA SER A 286 -0.37 10.52 18.00
C SER A 286 -1.51 10.74 19.01
N HIS A 287 -2.76 10.65 18.53
CA HIS A 287 -3.97 10.85 19.32
C HIS A 287 -4.68 9.51 19.59
N PHE A 288 -4.61 9.01 20.81
CA PHE A 288 -5.20 7.73 21.22
C PHE A 288 -6.54 7.92 21.93
N VAL A 289 -7.57 7.21 21.48
CA VAL A 289 -8.89 7.27 22.11
C VAL A 289 -8.90 6.46 23.41
N LYS A 290 -9.50 7.00 24.47
CA LYS A 290 -9.65 6.28 25.75
C LYS A 290 -10.63 5.12 25.60
N GLU A 291 -10.36 4.04 26.32
CA GLU A 291 -11.19 2.82 26.29
C GLU A 291 -12.62 3.03 26.81
N SER A 292 -12.81 3.98 27.74
CA SER A 292 -14.13 4.48 28.16
C SER A 292 -14.93 5.03 26.97
N SER A 293 -14.28 5.81 26.11
CA SER A 293 -14.86 6.40 24.91
C SER A 293 -15.11 5.36 23.82
N VAL A 294 -14.19 4.39 23.63
CA VAL A 294 -14.39 3.24 22.71
C VAL A 294 -15.64 2.43 23.07
N ARG A 295 -15.85 2.16 24.36
CA ARG A 295 -17.07 1.49 24.84
C ARG A 295 -18.32 2.32 24.61
N ARG A 296 -18.27 3.62 24.91
CA ARG A 296 -19.38 4.57 24.71
C ARG A 296 -19.79 4.69 23.23
N LEU A 297 -18.83 4.59 22.32
CA LEU A 297 -19.03 4.64 20.87
C LEU A 297 -19.48 3.30 20.25
N GLY A 298 -19.63 2.24 21.05
CA GLY A 298 -20.01 0.91 20.56
C GLY A 298 -18.92 0.23 19.71
N LEU A 299 -17.66 0.67 19.85
CA LEU A 299 -16.51 0.12 19.12
C LEU A 299 -15.85 -1.07 19.85
N ALA A 300 -16.27 -1.34 21.08
CA ALA A 300 -15.71 -2.44 21.88
C ALA A 300 -16.11 -3.80 21.28
N THR A 301 -15.12 -4.54 20.80
CA THR A 301 -15.30 -5.90 20.28
C THR A 301 -15.11 -6.91 21.41
N THR A 302 -16.13 -7.06 22.25
CA THR A 302 -16.12 -8.02 23.37
C THR A 302 -16.62 -9.42 22.96
N LEU A 303 -17.17 -9.57 21.75
CA LEU A 303 -17.73 -10.81 21.25
C LEU A 303 -16.98 -11.29 20.00
N PRO A 304 -16.59 -12.58 19.93
CA PRO A 304 -15.75 -13.12 18.84
C PRO A 304 -16.42 -13.15 17.45
N ASN A 305 -17.74 -12.95 17.36
CA ASN A 305 -18.52 -13.08 16.13
C ASN A 305 -19.06 -11.75 15.56
N VAL A 306 -18.63 -10.59 16.07
CA VAL A 306 -19.05 -9.29 15.54
C VAL A 306 -17.89 -8.66 14.75
N PRO A 307 -18.06 -8.34 13.45
CA PRO A 307 -17.03 -7.67 12.68
C PRO A 307 -16.68 -6.34 13.34
N ARG A 308 -15.39 -6.15 13.63
CA ARG A 308 -14.87 -4.94 14.27
C ARG A 308 -15.17 -3.74 13.38
N ARG A 309 -15.80 -2.71 13.94
CA ARG A 309 -16.03 -1.45 13.23
C ARG A 309 -14.70 -0.68 13.14
N ASN A 310 -14.20 -0.53 11.92
CA ASN A 310 -12.87 0.05 11.68
C ASN A 310 -12.83 1.57 11.84
N TRP A 311 -13.96 2.27 11.71
CA TRP A 311 -14.02 3.72 11.86
C TRP A 311 -15.39 4.23 12.34
N ILE A 312 -15.37 5.40 13.00
CA ILE A 312 -16.58 6.12 13.43
C ILE A 312 -16.28 7.63 13.54
N LEU A 313 -17.31 8.45 13.31
CA LEU A 313 -17.25 9.88 13.59
C LEU A 313 -17.67 10.16 15.04
N GLY A 314 -16.95 11.04 15.71
CA GLY A 314 -17.26 11.46 17.07
C GLY A 314 -16.86 12.90 17.31
N LYS A 315 -17.29 13.44 18.45
CA LYS A 315 -16.93 14.78 18.91
C LYS A 315 -15.93 14.66 20.04
N VAL A 316 -14.83 15.42 19.98
CA VAL A 316 -13.85 15.43 21.06
C VAL A 316 -14.45 16.10 22.28
N SER A 317 -14.45 15.40 23.41
CA SER A 317 -14.86 15.94 24.70
C SER A 317 -13.66 16.50 25.45
N HIS A 318 -12.57 15.73 25.57
CA HIS A 318 -11.37 16.15 26.30
C HIS A 318 -10.08 15.60 25.69
N LEU A 319 -8.99 16.36 25.85
CA LEU A 319 -7.65 16.06 25.34
C LEU A 319 -6.60 16.14 26.45
N ASP A 320 -5.94 15.02 26.75
CA ASP A 320 -4.86 14.95 27.75
C ASP A 320 -3.50 14.71 27.09
N LEU A 321 -2.55 15.64 27.25
CA LEU A 321 -1.16 15.40 26.83
C LEU A 321 -0.45 14.50 27.84
N CYS A 322 -0.01 13.34 27.39
CA CYS A 322 0.63 12.30 28.20
C CYS A 322 2.04 11.98 27.69
N ILE A 323 2.91 11.51 28.59
CA ILE A 323 4.24 11.01 28.25
C ILE A 323 4.35 9.55 28.63
N ILE A 324 4.85 8.72 27.71
CA ILE A 324 5.05 7.28 27.95
C ILE A 324 6.25 7.09 28.87
N ARG A 325 6.02 6.59 30.10
CA ARG A 325 7.08 6.35 31.08
C ARG A 325 7.58 4.90 31.14
N LYS A 326 6.84 3.95 30.56
CA LYS A 326 7.12 2.51 30.62
C LYS A 326 7.44 1.96 29.23
N ALA A 327 8.49 1.14 29.13
CA ALA A 327 8.89 0.50 27.88
C ALA A 327 7.84 -0.51 27.40
N ASP A 328 7.27 -1.30 28.32
CA ASP A 328 6.10 -2.13 28.04
C ASP A 328 4.82 -1.33 28.33
N ASN A 329 4.24 -0.77 27.27
CA ASN A 329 3.00 0.00 27.34
C ASN A 329 1.99 -0.51 26.32
N ARG A 330 0.72 -0.33 26.65
CA ARG A 330 -0.42 -0.77 25.83
C ARG A 330 -0.45 -0.20 24.41
N TYR A 331 0.32 0.86 24.14
CA TYR A 331 0.39 1.53 22.84
C TYR A 331 1.60 1.10 22.01
N ARG A 332 2.50 0.25 22.55
CA ARG A 332 3.73 -0.22 21.90
C ARG A 332 4.60 0.93 21.38
N LEU A 333 4.68 2.02 22.15
CA LEU A 333 5.50 3.19 21.84
C LEU A 333 6.80 3.22 22.65
N PRO A 334 7.88 3.87 22.16
CA PRO A 334 9.08 4.09 22.95
C PRO A 334 8.84 4.92 24.21
N VAL A 335 9.72 4.76 25.21
CA VAL A 335 9.74 5.61 26.41
C VAL A 335 10.01 7.06 26.02
N ASP A 336 9.45 8.01 26.78
CA ASP A 336 9.51 9.46 26.59
C ASP A 336 8.78 9.99 25.34
N THR A 337 8.03 9.15 24.64
CA THR A 337 7.13 9.59 23.57
C THR A 337 5.96 10.39 24.14
N ARG A 338 5.70 11.58 23.60
CA ARG A 338 4.53 12.41 23.93
C ARG A 338 3.34 12.03 23.06
N VAL A 339 2.17 11.84 23.66
CA VAL A 339 0.94 11.42 22.98
C VAL A 339 -0.26 12.13 23.58
N TYR A 340 -1.29 12.35 22.77
CA TYR A 340 -2.58 12.81 23.27
C TYR A 340 -3.48 11.62 23.59
N ARG A 341 -4.14 11.66 24.75
CA ARG A 341 -5.23 10.76 25.11
C ARG A 341 -6.54 11.51 25.01
N VAL A 342 -7.42 11.04 24.14
CA VAL A 342 -8.64 11.77 23.77
C VAL A 342 -9.88 11.04 24.28
N ASP A 343 -10.79 11.77 24.90
CA ASP A 343 -12.16 11.34 25.11
C ASP A 343 -13.04 11.82 23.97
N VAL A 344 -13.87 10.91 23.46
CA VAL A 344 -14.71 11.13 22.28
C VAL A 344 -16.13 10.70 22.60
N GLU A 345 -17.06 11.57 22.26
CA GLU A 345 -18.49 11.36 22.41
C GLU A 345 -19.14 11.09 21.06
N PRO A 346 -20.21 10.26 21.02
CA PRO A 346 -20.95 10.04 19.78
C PRO A 346 -21.59 11.35 19.32
N LEU A 347 -21.57 11.60 18.01
CA LEU A 347 -22.31 12.73 17.43
C LEU A 347 -23.80 12.50 17.63
N GLU A 348 -24.50 13.44 18.28
CA GLU A 348 -25.95 13.40 18.42
C GLU A 348 -26.63 13.57 17.06
N GLY A 349 -26.94 12.44 16.42
CA GLY A 349 -27.57 12.39 15.11
C GLY A 349 -28.05 10.97 14.83
N ARG A 350 -29.28 10.67 15.25
CA ARG A 350 -30.06 9.44 15.06
C ARG A 350 -29.46 8.37 14.12
N ILE A 351 -29.29 7.20 14.74
CA ILE A 351 -29.35 5.83 14.22
C ILE A 351 -30.21 5.70 12.94
N PRO A 352 -29.80 4.92 11.91
CA PRO A 352 -30.63 4.56 10.77
C PRO A 352 -31.96 3.92 11.20
N ARG A 353 -33.07 4.30 10.57
CA ARG A 353 -34.41 3.72 10.77
C ARG A 353 -34.53 2.30 10.16
N SER A 354 -33.69 1.37 10.56
CA SER A 354 -33.87 -0.06 10.25
C SER A 354 -33.68 -0.87 11.52
N GLU A 355 -34.70 -0.84 12.38
CA GLU A 355 -35.02 -1.82 13.43
C GLU A 355 -36.00 -1.13 14.39
N ARG A 356 -37.29 -1.18 14.05
CA ARG A 356 -38.35 -1.19 15.05
C ARG A 356 -39.07 -2.53 14.89
N PRO A 357 -39.17 -3.35 15.94
CA PRO A 357 -40.13 -4.45 15.91
C PRO A 357 -41.53 -3.85 15.90
N ALA A 358 -42.41 -4.45 15.10
CA ALA A 358 -43.81 -4.11 15.05
C ALA A 358 -44.46 -4.44 16.40
N THR A 359 -45.11 -3.44 16.99
CA THR A 359 -46.18 -3.60 17.97
C THR A 359 -47.23 -2.55 17.68
#